data_AF-A0A925YDH5-F1
#
_entry.id   AF-A0A925YDH5-F1
#
_cell.length_a   1.000
_cell.length_b   1.000
_cell.length_c   1.000
_cell.angle_alpha   90.00
_cell.angle_beta   90.00
_cell.angle_gamma   90.00
#
_symmetry.space_group_name_H-M   'P 1'
#
loop_
_entity.id
_entity.type
_entity.pdbx_description
1 polymer ?
#
loop_
_entity_poly.entity_id
_entity_poly.type
_entity_poly.pdbx_seq_one_letter_code
_entity_poly.pdbx_strand_id
1 'polypeptide(L)'
;METPVFPAADQPAAGSTGAAGPVVVRTPHVGPIRRPRHEDFTLTDLAAIRNLLRSGSVIDWHHLYFSEREEVDRFLRVNEFDPSSETDMARLEDLREQAVEYCETHLGFNIPVEVEEGIPARDLLLVASQKGKRRAYACIVLKVMHVLHHLAGRELLNKLPMSGDQIFHLVEDKVLRTVEEMKAAGCGIAEFQWSRKHADSLITKLLAKRETIAADVYDQLRFRMITTSEDQILLVLREIAQRLVPFNYVIPGQSVNDVLDFRAVLEGSPALAKFLPDLQELAAVAGDKKAPVQNEFSGPGYRVINFVADLPVRIDKFLCRTPDDPLFAENGAIVFVLTEFQIVDARTADQNESGENSHERYKQRQSVRVKARLMHGLKEDG
;
A
#
# COMPACT_ATOMS: atom_id res chain seq x y z
N MET A 1 -44.75 36.48 69.54
CA MET A 1 -45.20 35.15 69.14
C MET A 1 -44.58 34.85 67.80
N GLU A 2 -43.74 33.82 67.80
CA GLU A 2 -42.94 33.27 66.70
C GLU A 2 -43.81 32.69 65.58
N THR A 3 -43.29 32.68 64.35
CA THR A 3 -43.15 31.51 63.42
C THR A 3 -42.77 31.98 61.99
N PRO A 4 -42.10 31.15 61.16
CA PRO A 4 -40.66 30.92 61.19
C PRO A 4 -39.96 31.26 59.86
N VAL A 5 -38.61 31.30 59.91
CA VAL A 5 -37.68 31.52 58.78
C VAL A 5 -37.36 30.19 58.08
N PHE A 6 -37.33 30.20 56.73
CA PHE A 6 -36.48 29.32 55.91
C PHE A 6 -35.88 30.14 54.74
N PRO A 7 -34.66 29.82 54.26
CA PRO A 7 -33.73 30.80 53.72
C PRO A 7 -33.88 31.10 52.23
N ALA A 8 -33.33 32.25 51.85
CA ALA A 8 -33.30 32.83 50.50
C ALA A 8 -32.52 31.96 49.49
N ALA A 9 -33.06 31.87 48.28
CA ALA A 9 -32.38 31.31 47.12
C ALA A 9 -31.39 32.35 46.58
N ASP A 10 -30.10 32.02 46.68
CA ASP A 10 -29.01 32.74 46.02
C ASP A 10 -29.02 32.43 44.51
N GLN A 11 -29.04 33.49 43.70
CA GLN A 11 -28.79 33.42 42.27
C GLN A 11 -27.27 33.29 42.04
N PRO A 12 -26.77 32.32 41.24
CA PRO A 12 -25.38 32.33 40.84
C PRO A 12 -25.13 33.29 39.68
N ALA A 13 -24.03 34.02 39.82
CA ALA A 13 -23.48 35.01 38.91
C ALA A 13 -23.12 34.45 37.52
N ALA A 14 -23.13 35.35 36.55
CA ALA A 14 -22.76 35.13 35.15
C ALA A 14 -21.33 34.55 35.01
N GLY A 15 -21.26 33.34 34.44
CA GLY A 15 -20.02 32.72 33.95
C GLY A 15 -19.90 32.90 32.44
N SER A 16 -18.78 33.49 32.01
CA SER A 16 -18.42 33.75 30.62
C SER A 16 -18.37 32.47 29.77
N THR A 17 -19.11 32.44 28.67
CA THR A 17 -18.99 31.43 27.61
C THR A 17 -17.74 31.71 26.77
N GLY A 18 -16.66 31.01 27.05
CA GLY A 18 -15.49 30.94 26.18
C GLY A 18 -15.81 30.09 24.94
N ALA A 19 -15.91 30.74 23.78
CA ALA A 19 -16.03 30.06 22.50
C ALA A 19 -14.79 29.19 22.23
N ALA A 20 -14.97 27.88 22.12
CA ALA A 20 -13.94 26.96 21.70
C ALA A 20 -13.63 27.19 20.21
N GLY A 21 -12.45 27.74 19.93
CA GLY A 21 -11.93 27.85 18.57
C GLY A 21 -11.60 26.47 17.96
N PRO A 22 -11.45 26.38 16.63
CA PRO A 22 -11.21 25.11 15.95
C PRO A 22 -9.91 24.48 16.46
N VAL A 23 -10.00 23.21 16.87
CA VAL A 23 -8.86 22.39 17.26
C VAL A 23 -8.02 22.12 16.01
N VAL A 24 -6.93 22.86 15.85
CA VAL A 24 -5.91 22.57 14.85
C VAL A 24 -5.18 21.30 15.29
N VAL A 25 -5.51 20.17 14.67
CA VAL A 25 -4.75 18.93 14.78
C VAL A 25 -3.35 19.21 14.22
N ARG A 26 -2.35 19.32 15.11
CA ARG A 26 -0.95 19.43 14.71
C ARG A 26 -0.51 18.08 14.17
N THR A 27 -0.33 18.00 12.85
CA THR A 27 0.43 16.92 12.22
C THR A 27 1.83 16.85 12.84
N PRO A 28 2.36 15.65 13.14
CA PRO A 28 3.71 15.53 13.69
C PRO A 28 4.70 16.14 12.70
N HIS A 29 5.57 17.01 13.23
CA HIS A 29 6.60 17.69 12.48
C HIS A 29 7.60 16.64 11.96
N VAL A 30 7.47 16.25 10.69
CA VAL A 30 8.54 15.56 9.98
C VAL A 30 9.72 16.54 9.99
N GLY A 31 10.89 16.08 10.45
CA GLY A 31 12.12 16.88 10.46
C GLY A 31 12.44 17.48 9.08
N PRO A 32 13.38 18.43 8.98
CA PRO A 32 13.65 19.16 7.75
C PRO A 32 13.84 18.18 6.59
N ILE A 33 12.99 18.33 5.57
CA ILE A 33 12.86 17.36 4.49
C ILE A 33 14.09 17.48 3.59
N ARG A 34 15.05 16.59 3.80
CA ARG A 34 16.29 16.53 3.02
C ARG A 34 16.07 15.65 1.79
N ARG A 35 16.64 16.06 0.66
CA ARG A 35 16.70 15.24 -0.56
C ARG A 35 17.26 13.85 -0.23
N PRO A 36 16.53 12.76 -0.55
CA PRO A 36 17.00 11.41 -0.27
C PRO A 36 18.26 11.11 -1.08
N ARG A 37 19.20 10.40 -0.46
CA ARG A 37 20.46 9.96 -1.06
C ARG A 37 20.66 8.47 -0.84
N HIS A 38 21.59 7.88 -1.59
CA HIS A 38 21.93 6.47 -1.45
C HIS A 38 22.42 6.09 -0.06
N GLU A 39 23.06 7.00 0.68
CA GLU A 39 23.51 6.73 2.06
C GLU A 39 22.34 6.59 3.05
N ASP A 40 21.16 7.10 2.69
CA ASP A 40 19.99 7.09 3.56
C ASP A 40 19.18 5.77 3.42
N PHE A 41 19.59 4.86 2.52
CA PHE A 41 18.91 3.58 2.28
C PHE A 41 19.24 2.54 3.36
N THR A 42 18.20 1.80 3.75
CA THR A 42 18.28 0.64 4.64
C THR A 42 18.08 -0.65 3.84
N LEU A 43 18.39 -1.79 4.47
CA LEU A 43 18.09 -3.08 3.86
C LEU A 43 16.58 -3.29 3.70
N THR A 44 15.78 -2.80 4.65
CA THR A 44 14.31 -2.76 4.59
C THR A 44 13.83 -2.03 3.33
N ASP A 45 14.39 -0.85 3.05
CA ASP A 45 14.03 -0.07 1.86
C ASP A 45 14.28 -0.87 0.58
N LEU A 46 15.46 -1.49 0.46
CA LEU A 46 15.84 -2.25 -0.72
C LEU A 46 15.03 -3.53 -0.88
N ALA A 47 14.70 -4.23 0.22
CA ALA A 47 13.82 -5.39 0.20
C ALA A 47 12.39 -5.02 -0.22
N ALA A 48 11.87 -3.89 0.26
CA ALA A 48 10.57 -3.36 -0.15
C ALA A 48 10.58 -2.99 -1.64
N ILE A 49 11.56 -2.21 -2.11
CA ILE A 49 11.67 -1.82 -3.53
C ILE A 49 11.80 -3.05 -4.43
N ARG A 50 12.61 -4.03 -4.03
CA ARG A 50 12.70 -5.31 -4.74
C ARG A 50 11.32 -5.96 -4.88
N ASN A 51 10.50 -5.93 -3.82
CA ASN A 51 9.14 -6.45 -3.89
C ASN A 51 8.26 -5.65 -4.84
N LEU A 52 8.34 -4.31 -4.82
CA LEU A 52 7.62 -3.45 -5.76
C LEU A 52 7.99 -3.78 -7.22
N LEU A 53 9.27 -4.05 -7.50
CA LEU A 53 9.77 -4.34 -8.86
C LEU A 53 9.52 -5.78 -9.34
N ARG A 54 9.36 -6.74 -8.42
CA ARG A 54 9.25 -8.17 -8.76
C ARG A 54 7.89 -8.78 -8.41
N SER A 55 7.08 -8.13 -7.58
CA SER A 55 5.81 -8.64 -7.04
C SER A 55 5.92 -10.06 -6.46
N GLY A 56 6.89 -10.28 -5.57
CA GLY A 56 6.97 -11.52 -4.81
C GLY A 56 5.81 -11.61 -3.81
N SER A 57 5.38 -12.83 -3.48
CA SER A 57 4.41 -13.01 -2.41
C SER A 57 5.11 -12.87 -1.06
N VAL A 58 4.66 -11.95 -0.22
CA VAL A 58 5.20 -11.83 1.16
C VAL A 58 4.85 -13.04 2.04
N ILE A 59 3.86 -13.84 1.65
CA ILE A 59 3.56 -15.13 2.27
C ILE A 59 4.73 -16.13 2.10
N ASP A 60 5.53 -15.98 1.04
CA ASP A 60 6.68 -16.86 0.78
C ASP A 60 7.96 -16.35 1.48
N TRP A 61 7.93 -15.20 2.16
CA TRP A 61 9.12 -14.65 2.82
C TRP A 61 9.48 -15.41 4.09
N HIS A 62 10.75 -15.75 4.28
CA HIS A 62 11.19 -16.49 5.47
C HIS A 62 11.62 -15.59 6.63
N HIS A 63 11.82 -14.30 6.37
CA HIS A 63 12.17 -13.28 7.36
C HIS A 63 11.93 -11.87 6.82
N LEU A 64 11.95 -10.89 7.73
CA LEU A 64 11.86 -9.47 7.44
C LEU A 64 13.24 -8.81 7.61
N TYR A 65 13.40 -7.53 7.27
CA TYR A 65 14.70 -6.85 7.28
C TYR A 65 14.78 -5.63 8.21
N PHE A 66 13.80 -5.49 9.10
CA PHE A 66 13.76 -4.40 10.07
C PHE A 66 14.94 -4.46 11.03
N SER A 67 15.67 -3.35 11.13
CA SER A 67 16.80 -3.22 12.05
C SER A 67 16.43 -2.54 13.36
N GLU A 68 15.48 -1.59 13.29
CA GLU A 68 15.13 -0.72 14.41
C GLU A 68 13.61 -0.55 14.53
N ARG A 69 13.15 -0.18 15.73
CA ARG A 69 11.73 -0.01 16.03
C ARG A 69 11.10 1.13 15.23
N GLU A 70 11.89 2.15 14.89
CA GLU A 70 11.49 3.26 14.05
C GLU A 70 11.12 2.82 12.62
N GLU A 71 11.77 1.78 12.09
CA GLU A 71 11.43 1.21 10.78
C GLU A 71 10.10 0.45 10.85
N VAL A 72 9.89 -0.31 11.93
CA VAL A 72 8.60 -0.97 12.21
C VAL A 72 7.47 0.05 12.31
N ASP A 73 7.70 1.16 13.01
CA ASP A 73 6.68 2.20 13.18
C ASP A 73 6.31 2.87 11.88
N ARG A 74 7.32 3.11 11.03
CA ARG A 74 7.09 3.63 9.69
C ARG A 74 6.26 2.65 8.88
N PHE A 75 6.60 1.37 8.92
CA PHE A 75 5.85 0.32 8.24
C PHE A 75 4.39 0.24 8.72
N LEU A 76 4.16 0.28 10.04
CA LEU A 76 2.81 0.32 10.61
C LEU A 76 2.02 1.55 10.13
N ARG A 77 2.63 2.73 10.11
CA ARG A 77 1.98 3.96 9.61
C ARG A 77 1.60 3.88 8.14
N VAL A 78 2.45 3.29 7.30
CA VAL A 78 2.11 3.06 5.88
C VAL A 78 0.96 2.05 5.74
N ASN A 79 0.83 1.12 6.69
CA ASN A 79 -0.32 0.24 6.85
C ASN A 79 -1.52 0.89 7.57
N GLU A 80 -1.51 2.22 7.76
CA GLU A 80 -2.55 3.00 8.45
C GLU A 80 -2.74 2.69 9.95
N PHE A 81 -1.82 1.95 10.58
CA PHE A 81 -1.75 1.82 12.04
C PHE A 81 -0.89 2.93 12.65
N ASP A 82 -1.40 3.60 13.68
CA ASP A 82 -0.67 4.59 14.46
C ASP A 82 -0.01 3.91 15.68
N PRO A 83 1.34 3.79 15.73
CA PRO A 83 2.03 3.15 16.84
C PRO A 83 1.92 3.89 18.19
N SER A 84 1.33 5.09 18.19
CA SER A 84 1.04 5.87 19.40
C SER A 84 -0.43 5.77 19.85
N SER A 85 -1.29 5.14 19.05
CA SER A 85 -2.70 4.90 19.37
C SER A 85 -2.84 3.58 20.12
N GLU A 86 -3.36 3.63 21.36
CA GLU A 86 -3.65 2.42 22.14
C GLU A 86 -4.67 1.53 21.43
N THR A 87 -5.68 2.12 20.78
CA THR A 87 -6.69 1.37 20.01
C THR A 87 -6.08 0.62 18.83
N ASP A 88 -5.12 1.22 18.14
CA ASP A 88 -4.46 0.59 16.99
C ASP A 88 -3.56 -0.55 17.44
N MET A 89 -2.86 -0.38 18.56
CA MET A 89 -2.03 -1.44 19.14
C MET A 89 -2.89 -2.57 19.68
N ALA A 90 -4.03 -2.28 20.32
CA ALA A 90 -5.00 -3.29 20.72
C ALA A 90 -5.54 -4.07 19.52
N ARG A 91 -5.81 -3.41 18.39
CA ARG A 91 -6.20 -4.10 17.15
C ARG A 91 -5.09 -4.99 16.59
N LEU A 92 -3.83 -4.59 16.70
CA LEU A 92 -2.71 -5.47 16.32
C LEU A 92 -2.63 -6.72 17.22
N GLU A 93 -2.89 -6.58 18.52
CA GLU A 93 -2.93 -7.71 19.45
C GLU A 93 -4.11 -8.65 19.17
N ASP A 94 -5.29 -8.10 18.87
CA ASP A 94 -6.47 -8.89 18.46
C ASP A 94 -6.20 -9.67 17.16
N LEU A 95 -5.57 -9.05 16.16
CA LEU A 95 -5.13 -9.75 14.96
C LEU A 95 -4.11 -10.86 15.26
N ARG A 96 -3.21 -10.64 16.24
CA ARG A 96 -2.25 -11.67 16.68
C ARG A 96 -2.97 -12.83 17.34
N GLU A 97 -3.92 -12.58 18.23
CA GLU A 97 -4.71 -13.62 18.92
C GLU A 97 -5.44 -14.50 17.91
N GLN A 98 -6.19 -13.89 16.98
CA GLN A 98 -6.87 -14.62 15.91
C GLN A 98 -5.90 -15.40 15.01
N ALA A 99 -4.73 -14.83 14.72
CA ALA A 99 -3.71 -15.50 13.92
C ALA A 99 -3.12 -16.73 14.63
N VAL A 100 -2.86 -16.64 15.93
CA VAL A 100 -2.40 -17.76 16.74
C VAL A 100 -3.49 -18.83 16.80
N GLU A 101 -4.73 -18.47 17.14
CA GLU A 101 -5.86 -19.41 17.18
C GLU A 101 -6.00 -20.17 15.85
N TYR A 102 -5.91 -19.45 14.72
CA TYR A 102 -5.96 -20.07 13.40
C TYR A 102 -4.78 -21.04 13.17
N CYS A 103 -3.57 -20.65 13.55
CA CYS A 103 -2.38 -21.48 13.40
C CYS A 103 -2.47 -22.77 14.23
N GLU A 104 -2.98 -22.69 15.46
CA GLU A 104 -3.05 -23.85 16.34
C GLU A 104 -4.24 -24.75 16.02
N THR A 105 -5.42 -24.18 15.83
CA THR A 105 -6.66 -24.92 15.62
C THR A 105 -6.76 -25.52 14.22
N HIS A 106 -6.35 -24.77 13.18
CA HIS A 106 -6.54 -25.20 11.80
C HIS A 106 -5.28 -25.74 11.13
N LEU A 107 -4.09 -25.30 11.54
CA LEU A 107 -2.83 -25.74 10.93
C LEU A 107 -2.04 -26.71 11.83
N GLY A 108 -2.44 -26.87 13.10
CA GLY A 108 -1.79 -27.77 14.05
C GLY A 108 -0.39 -27.31 14.45
N PHE A 109 -0.09 -26.01 14.34
CA PHE A 109 1.14 -25.45 14.89
C PHE A 109 1.04 -25.39 16.42
N ASN A 110 2.19 -25.46 17.08
CA ASN A 110 2.32 -25.17 18.51
C ASN A 110 3.12 -23.88 18.62
N ILE A 111 2.43 -22.76 18.86
CA ILE A 111 3.07 -21.45 18.88
C ILE A 111 3.72 -21.24 20.26
N PRO A 112 5.01 -20.88 20.34
CA PRO A 112 5.64 -20.61 21.63
C PRO A 112 4.94 -19.45 22.35
N VAL A 113 4.74 -19.59 23.67
CA VAL A 113 4.07 -18.58 24.52
C VAL A 113 4.67 -17.19 24.37
N GLU A 114 5.98 -17.09 24.11
CA GLU A 114 6.62 -15.78 23.87
C GLU A 114 6.15 -15.11 22.58
N VAL A 115 5.82 -15.87 21.54
CA VAL A 115 5.28 -15.34 20.27
C VAL A 115 3.78 -15.19 20.35
N GLU A 116 3.12 -16.08 21.09
CA GLU A 116 1.69 -15.98 21.39
C GLU A 116 1.41 -14.71 22.16
N GLU A 117 1.85 -14.54 23.41
CA GLU A 117 1.44 -13.41 24.26
C GLU A 117 2.61 -12.66 24.92
N GLY A 118 3.80 -13.27 24.96
CA GLY A 118 4.94 -12.72 25.72
C GLY A 118 5.68 -11.56 25.04
N ILE A 119 5.48 -11.35 23.74
CA ILE A 119 6.10 -10.26 22.95
C ILE A 119 4.97 -9.47 22.29
N PRO A 120 4.95 -8.13 22.42
CA PRO A 120 3.96 -7.30 21.75
C PRO A 120 3.90 -7.59 20.24
N ALA A 121 2.71 -7.63 19.66
CA ALA A 121 2.46 -7.94 18.25
C ALA A 121 3.29 -7.05 17.30
N ARG A 122 3.45 -5.77 17.66
CA ARG A 122 4.33 -4.82 16.97
C ARG A 122 5.79 -5.30 16.92
N ASP A 123 6.31 -5.80 18.02
CA ASP A 123 7.72 -6.19 18.16
C ASP A 123 8.01 -7.56 17.50
N LEU A 124 6.96 -8.35 17.16
CA LEU A 124 7.11 -9.56 16.34
C LEU A 124 7.76 -9.25 14.98
N LEU A 125 7.55 -8.05 14.42
CA LEU A 125 8.20 -7.62 13.18
C LEU A 125 9.73 -7.59 13.32
N LEU A 126 10.26 -7.19 14.48
CA LEU A 126 11.70 -7.23 14.78
C LEU A 126 12.17 -8.66 15.04
N VAL A 127 11.37 -9.48 15.75
CA VAL A 127 11.69 -10.91 15.98
C VAL A 127 11.79 -11.66 14.65
N ALA A 128 10.90 -11.35 13.70
CA ALA A 128 10.91 -11.88 12.34
C ALA A 128 12.11 -11.41 11.51
N SER A 129 12.84 -10.38 11.94
CA SER A 129 14.08 -9.91 11.31
C SER A 129 15.36 -10.48 11.92
N GLN A 130 15.30 -10.98 13.16
CA GLN A 130 16.45 -11.53 13.86
C GLN A 130 16.68 -13.00 13.54
N LYS A 131 17.94 -13.47 13.59
CA LYS A 131 18.25 -14.90 13.46
C LYS A 131 17.78 -15.67 14.70
N GLY A 132 17.16 -16.83 14.50
CA GLY A 132 16.79 -17.75 15.59
C GLY A 132 15.56 -18.58 15.29
N LYS A 133 15.25 -19.54 16.17
CA LYS A 133 14.07 -20.41 16.02
C LYS A 133 12.75 -19.63 16.10
N ARG A 134 12.70 -18.59 16.96
CA ARG A 134 11.52 -17.73 17.13
C ARG A 134 11.14 -16.96 15.86
N ARG A 135 12.10 -16.70 14.98
CA ARG A 135 11.87 -16.03 13.69
C ARG A 135 10.79 -16.72 12.86
N ALA A 136 10.86 -18.06 12.77
CA ALA A 136 9.92 -18.83 11.96
C ALA A 136 8.49 -18.67 12.47
N TYR A 137 8.28 -18.79 13.78
CA TYR A 137 6.97 -18.61 14.41
C TYR A 137 6.44 -17.17 14.27
N ALA A 138 7.28 -16.17 14.51
CA ALA A 138 6.90 -14.76 14.29
C ALA A 138 6.49 -14.52 12.83
N CYS A 139 7.24 -15.04 11.85
CA CYS A 139 6.86 -14.95 10.44
C CYS A 139 5.55 -15.67 10.13
N ILE A 140 5.28 -16.84 10.70
CA ILE A 140 4.02 -17.57 10.50
C ILE A 140 2.85 -16.72 11.00
N VAL A 141 2.92 -16.25 12.25
CA VAL A 141 1.86 -15.44 12.86
C VAL A 141 1.64 -14.14 12.08
N LEU A 142 2.70 -13.40 11.75
CA LEU A 142 2.60 -12.15 10.98
C LEU A 142 1.98 -12.33 9.59
N LYS A 143 2.24 -13.46 8.91
CA LYS A 143 1.63 -13.75 7.62
C LYS A 143 0.12 -13.98 7.75
N VAL A 144 -0.30 -14.70 8.79
CA VAL A 144 -1.73 -14.91 9.05
C VAL A 144 -2.39 -13.61 9.45
N MET A 145 -1.76 -12.80 10.33
CA MET A 145 -2.24 -11.45 10.68
C MET A 145 -2.44 -10.57 9.43
N HIS A 146 -1.49 -10.58 8.50
CA HIS A 146 -1.59 -9.82 7.24
C HIS A 146 -2.81 -10.22 6.40
N VAL A 147 -3.09 -11.53 6.30
CA VAL A 147 -4.25 -12.06 5.56
C VAL A 147 -5.56 -11.72 6.28
N LEU A 148 -5.62 -11.91 7.60
CA LEU A 148 -6.79 -11.57 8.42
C LEU A 148 -7.11 -10.07 8.33
N HIS A 149 -6.09 -9.21 8.40
CA HIS A 149 -6.26 -7.77 8.29
C HIS A 149 -6.83 -7.35 6.93
N HIS A 150 -6.33 -7.96 5.85
CA HIS A 150 -6.84 -7.70 4.49
C HIS A 150 -8.29 -8.14 4.33
N LEU A 151 -8.62 -9.33 4.84
CA LEU A 151 -9.98 -9.88 4.83
C LEU A 151 -10.95 -8.97 5.58
N ALA A 152 -10.57 -8.55 6.80
CA ALA A 152 -11.36 -7.64 7.62
C ALA A 152 -11.64 -6.31 6.90
N GLY A 153 -10.62 -5.72 6.25
CA GLY A 153 -10.80 -4.49 5.47
C GLY A 153 -11.74 -4.66 4.27
N ARG A 154 -11.71 -5.83 3.62
CA ARG A 154 -12.65 -6.16 2.54
C ARG A 154 -14.08 -6.35 3.03
N GLU A 155 -14.26 -6.97 4.19
CA GLU A 155 -15.58 -7.09 4.81
C GLU A 155 -16.13 -5.73 5.24
N LEU A 156 -15.27 -4.86 5.79
CA LEU A 156 -15.64 -3.50 6.16
C LEU A 156 -16.18 -2.72 4.95
N LEU A 157 -15.54 -2.80 3.78
CA LEU A 157 -16.02 -2.13 2.56
C LEU A 157 -17.50 -2.43 2.25
N ASN A 158 -17.97 -3.65 2.52
CA ASN A 158 -19.36 -4.04 2.28
C ASN A 158 -20.34 -3.50 3.35
N LYS A 159 -19.83 -3.10 4.52
CA LYS A 159 -20.60 -2.53 5.64
C LYS A 159 -20.61 -0.99 5.62
N LEU A 160 -19.73 -0.34 4.86
CA LEU A 160 -19.58 1.11 4.87
C LEU A 160 -20.77 1.84 4.21
N PRO A 161 -21.29 2.93 4.81
CA PRO A 161 -22.30 3.78 4.20
C PRO A 161 -21.68 4.78 3.22
N MET A 162 -20.77 4.32 2.35
CA MET A 162 -20.01 5.16 1.41
C MET A 162 -20.12 4.62 0.00
N SER A 163 -20.16 5.51 -1.00
CA SER A 163 -20.03 5.11 -2.39
C SER A 163 -18.58 4.80 -2.74
N GLY A 164 -18.38 3.99 -3.79
CA GLY A 164 -17.04 3.75 -4.34
C GLY A 164 -16.32 5.03 -4.73
N ASP A 165 -17.02 6.02 -5.29
CA ASP A 165 -16.42 7.32 -5.66
C ASP A 165 -15.88 8.07 -4.45
N GLN A 166 -16.57 8.04 -3.30
CA GLN A 166 -16.07 8.66 -2.08
C GLN A 166 -14.78 7.98 -1.61
N ILE A 167 -14.73 6.66 -1.64
CA ILE A 167 -13.53 5.88 -1.27
C ILE A 167 -12.38 6.18 -2.24
N PHE A 168 -12.64 6.28 -3.54
CA PHE A 168 -11.62 6.63 -4.54
C PHE A 168 -11.06 8.05 -4.33
N HIS A 169 -11.91 9.01 -3.97
CA HIS A 169 -11.44 10.36 -3.63
C HIS A 169 -10.49 10.36 -2.42
N LEU A 170 -10.69 9.47 -1.42
CA LEU A 170 -9.74 9.34 -0.31
C LEU A 170 -8.36 8.87 -0.76
N VAL A 171 -8.34 7.90 -1.68
CA VAL A 171 -7.08 7.39 -2.25
C VAL A 171 -6.39 8.48 -3.06
N GLU A 172 -7.14 9.19 -3.92
CA GLU A 172 -6.61 10.31 -4.71
C GLU A 172 -5.98 11.37 -3.81
N ASP A 173 -6.71 11.83 -2.81
CA ASP A 173 -6.25 12.84 -1.86
C ASP A 173 -5.01 12.37 -1.08
N LYS A 174 -5.00 11.09 -0.65
CA LYS A 174 -3.84 10.49 0.02
C LYS A 174 -2.61 10.50 -0.89
N VAL A 175 -2.74 9.99 -2.12
CA VAL A 175 -1.62 9.93 -3.06
C VAL A 175 -1.15 11.33 -3.44
N LEU A 176 -2.06 12.25 -3.77
CA LEU A 176 -1.72 13.64 -4.12
C LEU A 176 -0.91 14.31 -3.03
N ARG A 177 -1.37 14.26 -1.77
CA ARG A 177 -0.63 14.83 -0.63
C ARG A 177 0.76 14.22 -0.49
N THR A 178 0.88 12.90 -0.54
CA THR A 178 2.19 12.25 -0.43
C THR A 178 3.14 12.65 -1.56
N VAL A 179 2.63 12.78 -2.79
CA VAL A 179 3.44 13.22 -3.95
C VAL A 179 3.89 14.67 -3.81
N GLU A 180 3.02 15.56 -3.32
CA GLU A 180 3.39 16.95 -3.03
C GLU A 180 4.49 17.03 -1.96
N GLU A 181 4.38 16.23 -0.90
CA GLU A 181 5.43 16.12 0.13
C GLU A 181 6.74 15.58 -0.44
N MET A 182 6.69 14.57 -1.33
CA MET A 182 7.87 14.04 -2.01
C MET A 182 8.53 15.08 -2.92
N LYS A 183 7.74 15.89 -3.64
CA LYS A 183 8.26 17.01 -4.45
C LYS A 183 8.89 18.07 -3.56
N ALA A 184 8.23 18.44 -2.45
CA ALA A 184 8.79 19.36 -1.46
C ALA A 184 10.08 18.83 -0.81
N ALA A 185 10.23 17.50 -0.72
CA ALA A 185 11.45 16.83 -0.28
C ALA A 185 12.63 16.94 -1.26
N GLY A 186 12.39 17.42 -2.48
CA GLY A 186 13.38 17.44 -3.55
C GLY A 186 13.54 16.11 -4.27
N CYS A 187 12.54 15.23 -4.24
CA CYS A 187 12.50 14.07 -5.15
C CYS A 187 12.30 14.58 -6.58
N GLY A 188 13.09 14.05 -7.53
CA GLY A 188 13.02 14.43 -8.93
C GLY A 188 11.78 13.90 -9.64
N ILE A 189 10.57 14.36 -9.28
CA ILE A 189 9.31 14.04 -9.95
C ILE A 189 8.97 15.20 -10.89
N ALA A 190 9.18 14.98 -12.19
CA ALA A 190 8.89 15.95 -13.25
C ALA A 190 7.39 16.09 -13.50
N GLU A 191 6.68 14.97 -13.60
CA GLU A 191 5.25 14.95 -13.89
C GLU A 191 4.52 13.92 -13.04
N PHE A 192 3.28 14.23 -12.70
CA PHE A 192 2.37 13.32 -12.03
C PHE A 192 0.99 13.44 -12.67
N GLN A 193 0.45 12.30 -13.08
CA GLN A 193 -0.89 12.18 -13.65
C GLN A 193 -1.64 11.07 -12.91
N TRP A 194 -2.94 11.22 -12.80
CA TRP A 194 -3.80 10.15 -12.32
C TRP A 194 -5.00 10.01 -13.23
N SER A 195 -5.57 8.81 -13.29
CA SER A 195 -6.73 8.53 -14.12
C SER A 195 -7.62 7.49 -13.46
N ARG A 196 -8.93 7.67 -13.64
CA ARG A 196 -9.94 6.65 -13.37
C ARG A 196 -10.22 5.84 -14.64
N LYS A 197 -10.20 4.52 -14.56
CA LYS A 197 -10.67 3.68 -15.68
C LYS A 197 -12.20 3.76 -15.76
N HIS A 198 -12.72 4.46 -16.76
CA HIS A 198 -14.16 4.52 -17.02
C HIS A 198 -14.73 3.15 -17.45
N ALA A 199 -16.02 2.94 -17.16
CA ALA A 199 -16.76 1.71 -17.45
C ALA A 199 -16.58 1.20 -18.90
N ASP A 200 -16.58 2.10 -19.89
CA ASP A 200 -16.41 1.72 -21.31
C ASP A 200 -15.04 1.10 -21.60
N SER A 201 -13.99 1.55 -20.91
CA SER A 201 -12.64 0.98 -21.03
C SER A 201 -12.56 -0.40 -20.37
N LEU A 202 -13.27 -0.59 -19.25
CA LEU A 202 -13.40 -1.89 -18.59
C LEU A 202 -14.17 -2.88 -19.48
N ILE A 203 -15.30 -2.46 -20.05
CA ILE A 203 -16.07 -3.28 -21.00
C ILE A 203 -15.19 -3.68 -22.19
N THR A 204 -14.46 -2.74 -22.78
CA THR A 204 -13.52 -3.02 -23.87
C THR A 204 -12.43 -4.02 -23.45
N LYS A 205 -11.86 -3.89 -22.25
CA LYS A 205 -10.84 -4.80 -21.70
C LYS A 205 -11.40 -6.21 -21.48
N LEU A 206 -12.59 -6.33 -20.89
CA LEU A 206 -13.28 -7.60 -20.67
C LEU A 206 -13.60 -8.29 -22.01
N LEU A 207 -14.08 -7.53 -22.99
CA LEU A 207 -14.35 -8.06 -24.32
C LEU A 207 -13.07 -8.43 -25.09
N ALA A 208 -11.91 -7.85 -24.78
CA ALA A 208 -10.65 -8.11 -25.47
C ALA A 208 -9.90 -9.35 -24.96
N LYS A 209 -9.95 -9.64 -23.66
CA LYS A 209 -9.23 -10.76 -23.00
C LYS A 209 -10.02 -12.06 -23.00
N ARG A 210 -9.36 -13.19 -23.29
CA ARG A 210 -10.02 -14.52 -23.36
C ARG A 210 -10.41 -15.06 -21.99
N GLU A 211 -9.58 -14.81 -20.99
CA GLU A 211 -9.83 -15.12 -19.59
C GLU A 211 -10.39 -13.87 -18.92
N THR A 212 -11.64 -13.92 -18.46
CA THR A 212 -12.25 -12.81 -17.70
C THR A 212 -12.86 -13.37 -16.43
N ILE A 213 -12.27 -13.01 -15.29
CA ILE A 213 -12.88 -13.17 -13.98
C ILE A 213 -13.36 -11.77 -13.57
N ALA A 214 -14.53 -11.68 -12.91
CA ALA A 214 -15.09 -10.44 -12.37
C ALA A 214 -14.15 -9.68 -11.40
N ALA A 215 -13.00 -10.26 -11.06
CA ALA A 215 -11.94 -9.64 -10.26
C ALA A 215 -11.23 -8.46 -10.97
N ASP A 216 -11.32 -8.33 -12.30
CA ASP A 216 -10.68 -7.25 -13.07
C ASP A 216 -11.38 -5.87 -12.95
N VAL A 217 -12.51 -5.80 -12.24
CA VAL A 217 -13.37 -4.60 -12.11
C VAL A 217 -12.81 -3.57 -11.12
N TYR A 218 -11.85 -3.96 -10.27
CA TYR A 218 -11.32 -3.13 -9.18
C TYR A 218 -10.09 -2.30 -9.57
N ASP A 219 -9.56 -2.47 -10.78
CA ASP A 219 -8.37 -1.79 -11.31
C ASP A 219 -8.71 -0.36 -11.83
N GLN A 220 -9.35 0.45 -10.97
CA GLN A 220 -9.96 1.72 -11.38
C GLN A 220 -9.04 2.92 -11.20
N LEU A 221 -8.11 2.92 -10.24
CA LEU A 221 -7.19 4.03 -10.02
C LEU A 221 -5.80 3.71 -10.57
N ARG A 222 -5.29 4.61 -11.41
CA ARG A 222 -3.93 4.57 -11.92
C ARG A 222 -3.22 5.88 -11.67
N PHE A 223 -2.02 5.79 -11.11
CA PHE A 223 -1.13 6.91 -10.86
C PHE A 223 0.14 6.74 -11.71
N ARG A 224 0.42 7.71 -12.58
CA ARG A 224 1.62 7.77 -13.41
C ARG A 224 2.54 8.86 -12.91
N MET A 225 3.78 8.49 -12.62
CA MET A 225 4.86 9.36 -12.18
C MET A 225 5.98 9.35 -13.22
N ILE A 226 6.40 10.54 -13.64
CA ILE A 226 7.57 10.72 -14.48
C ILE A 226 8.65 11.37 -13.64
N THR A 227 9.78 10.70 -13.51
CA THR A 227 10.96 11.21 -12.82
C THR A 227 11.83 12.03 -13.78
N THR A 228 12.64 12.94 -13.25
CA THR A 228 13.53 13.79 -14.08
C THR A 228 14.60 12.98 -14.81
N SER A 229 14.99 11.83 -14.25
CA SER A 229 16.04 10.95 -14.77
C SER A 229 15.97 9.56 -14.13
N GLU A 230 16.56 8.56 -14.79
CA GLU A 230 16.51 7.15 -14.36
C GLU A 230 17.10 6.92 -12.95
N ASP A 231 18.13 7.66 -12.55
CA ASP A 231 18.73 7.59 -11.21
C ASP A 231 17.78 8.06 -10.09
N GLN A 232 16.80 8.92 -10.42
CA GLN A 232 15.79 9.37 -9.45
C GLN A 232 14.71 8.33 -9.20
N ILE A 233 14.55 7.33 -10.08
CA ILE A 233 13.55 6.27 -9.93
C ILE A 233 13.75 5.52 -8.62
N LEU A 234 14.98 5.14 -8.27
CA LEU A 234 15.25 4.39 -7.04
C LEU A 234 14.90 5.21 -5.79
N LEU A 235 15.20 6.51 -5.79
CA LEU A 235 14.86 7.43 -4.71
C LEU A 235 13.34 7.59 -4.56
N VAL A 236 12.64 7.74 -5.68
CA VAL A 236 11.17 7.85 -5.69
C VAL A 236 10.52 6.56 -5.20
N LEU A 237 11.01 5.39 -5.63
CA LEU A 237 10.53 4.09 -5.15
C LEU A 237 10.71 3.91 -3.64
N ARG A 238 11.82 4.39 -3.07
CA ARG A 238 12.04 4.41 -1.61
C ARG A 238 10.97 5.24 -0.91
N GLU A 239 10.74 6.47 -1.35
CA GLU A 239 9.76 7.34 -0.70
C GLU A 239 8.33 6.81 -0.85
N ILE A 240 7.99 6.20 -1.99
CA ILE A 240 6.71 5.51 -2.18
C ILE A 240 6.56 4.37 -1.17
N ALA A 241 7.58 3.51 -1.02
CA ALA A 241 7.54 2.39 -0.07
C ALA A 241 7.47 2.86 1.39
N GLN A 242 8.11 3.99 1.72
CA GLN A 242 8.16 4.52 3.08
C GLN A 242 6.94 5.35 3.49
N ARG A 243 6.15 5.86 2.54
CA ARG A 243 5.08 6.83 2.84
C ARG A 243 3.71 6.46 2.29
N LEU A 244 3.65 5.61 1.26
CA LEU A 244 2.42 5.44 0.48
C LEU A 244 2.01 3.98 0.31
N VAL A 245 2.93 3.14 -0.18
CA VAL A 245 2.63 1.78 -0.60
C VAL A 245 3.30 0.79 0.36
N PRO A 246 2.53 0.10 1.21
CA PRO A 246 3.07 -0.95 2.05
C PRO A 246 3.46 -2.15 1.19
N PHE A 247 4.72 -2.58 1.27
CA PHE A 247 5.24 -3.63 0.39
C PHE A 247 4.48 -4.97 0.51
N ASN A 248 3.89 -5.24 1.68
CA ASN A 248 3.11 -6.45 1.95
C ASN A 248 1.77 -6.50 1.22
N TYR A 249 1.27 -5.38 0.69
CA TYR A 249 0.05 -5.33 -0.11
C TYR A 249 0.28 -5.12 -1.61
N VAL A 250 1.53 -5.27 -2.08
CA VAL A 250 1.81 -5.37 -3.51
C VAL A 250 1.26 -6.70 -4.03
N ILE A 251 0.44 -6.65 -5.09
CA ILE A 251 -0.23 -7.83 -5.62
C ILE A 251 0.79 -8.74 -6.32
N PRO A 252 0.94 -10.01 -5.89
CA PRO A 252 1.93 -10.91 -6.48
C PRO A 252 1.69 -11.16 -7.97
N GLY A 253 2.76 -11.12 -8.76
CA GLY A 253 2.71 -11.30 -10.22
C GLY A 253 2.17 -10.11 -11.01
N GLN A 254 1.85 -8.97 -10.37
CA GLN A 254 1.35 -7.76 -11.04
C GLN A 254 2.38 -6.62 -11.13
N SER A 255 3.68 -6.91 -10.98
CA SER A 255 4.77 -5.94 -11.18
C SER A 255 5.57 -6.21 -12.45
N VAL A 256 5.66 -5.22 -13.34
CA VAL A 256 6.53 -5.17 -14.51
C VAL A 256 7.65 -4.17 -14.23
N ASN A 257 8.90 -4.55 -14.53
CA ASN A 257 10.03 -3.63 -14.48
C ASN A 257 10.85 -3.79 -15.76
N ASP A 258 10.59 -2.89 -16.71
CA ASP A 258 11.32 -2.86 -17.97
C ASP A 258 12.36 -1.74 -18.02
N VAL A 259 12.46 -0.89 -16.99
CA VAL A 259 13.31 0.32 -17.01
C VAL A 259 14.59 0.11 -16.21
N LEU A 260 14.47 -0.31 -14.95
CA LEU A 260 15.55 -0.28 -13.97
C LEU A 260 16.22 -1.64 -13.81
N ASP A 261 17.52 -1.75 -14.14
CA ASP A 261 18.32 -2.91 -13.71
C ASP A 261 18.69 -2.74 -12.23
N PHE A 262 17.85 -3.30 -11.36
CA PHE A 262 18.01 -3.17 -9.92
C PHE A 262 19.39 -3.62 -9.43
N ARG A 263 19.97 -4.69 -9.99
CA ARG A 263 21.28 -5.17 -9.54
C ARG A 263 22.38 -4.21 -9.95
N ALA A 264 22.39 -3.80 -11.22
CA ALA A 264 23.40 -2.89 -11.74
C ALA A 264 23.41 -1.54 -10.99
N VAL A 265 22.22 -1.04 -10.62
CA VAL A 265 22.08 0.21 -9.85
C VAL A 265 22.70 0.08 -8.45
N LEU A 266 22.48 -1.04 -7.77
CA LEU A 266 23.08 -1.28 -6.45
C LEU A 266 24.60 -1.43 -6.54
N GLU A 267 25.11 -2.14 -7.55
CA GLU A 267 26.55 -2.30 -7.80
C GLU A 267 27.23 -0.97 -8.14
N GLY A 268 26.51 -0.05 -8.80
CA GLY A 268 27.00 1.28 -9.17
C GLY A 268 27.17 2.26 -8.00
N SER A 269 26.70 1.93 -6.78
CA SER A 269 26.77 2.80 -5.61
C SER A 269 27.41 2.07 -4.42
N PRO A 270 28.58 2.51 -3.93
CA PRO A 270 29.22 1.88 -2.76
C PRO A 270 28.32 1.83 -1.52
N ALA A 271 27.47 2.84 -1.33
CA ALA A 271 26.52 2.90 -0.22
C ALA A 271 25.44 1.80 -0.28
N LEU A 272 25.09 1.35 -1.48
CA LEU A 272 24.06 0.34 -1.72
C LEU A 272 24.64 -1.06 -1.90
N ALA A 273 25.82 -1.16 -2.54
CA ALA A 273 26.50 -2.42 -2.84
C ALA A 273 26.75 -3.29 -1.59
N LYS A 274 26.91 -2.65 -0.41
CA LYS A 274 27.07 -3.35 0.88
C LYS A 274 25.90 -4.28 1.23
N PHE A 275 24.70 -4.04 0.70
CA PHE A 275 23.50 -4.83 0.95
C PHE A 275 23.26 -5.96 -0.05
N LEU A 276 24.09 -6.07 -1.11
CA LEU A 276 23.93 -7.10 -2.14
C LEU A 276 23.92 -8.53 -1.59
N PRO A 277 24.78 -8.91 -0.62
CA PRO A 277 24.78 -10.27 -0.06
C PRO A 277 23.42 -10.64 0.55
N ASP A 278 22.85 -9.76 1.38
CA ASP A 278 21.58 -10.00 2.05
C ASP A 278 20.41 -10.07 1.05
N LEU A 279 20.42 -9.22 0.01
CA LEU A 279 19.42 -9.25 -1.06
C LEU A 279 19.50 -10.50 -1.94
N GLN A 280 20.70 -11.08 -2.08
CA GLN A 280 20.87 -12.33 -2.80
C GLN A 280 20.33 -13.52 -2.00
N GLU A 281 20.48 -13.53 -0.67
CA GLU A 281 19.83 -14.49 0.21
C GLU A 281 18.30 -14.39 0.09
N LEU A 282 17.76 -13.16 0.10
CA LEU A 282 16.33 -12.92 -0.14
C LEU A 282 15.87 -13.50 -1.48
N ALA A 283 16.63 -13.28 -2.54
CA ALA A 283 16.28 -13.73 -3.89
C ALA A 283 16.21 -15.25 -4.02
N ALA A 284 17.11 -15.96 -3.36
CA ALA A 284 17.12 -17.41 -3.35
C ALA A 284 15.90 -18.01 -2.64
N VAL A 285 15.34 -17.27 -1.68
CA VAL A 285 14.31 -17.75 -0.76
C VAL A 285 12.90 -17.33 -1.19
N ALA A 286 12.71 -16.08 -1.62
CA ALA A 286 11.39 -15.51 -1.90
C ALA A 286 10.74 -16.00 -3.20
N GLY A 287 11.34 -16.99 -3.88
CA GLY A 287 10.78 -17.62 -5.07
C GLY A 287 10.34 -16.58 -6.10
N ASP A 288 11.27 -15.77 -6.62
CA ASP A 288 10.99 -14.77 -7.65
C ASP A 288 10.15 -15.41 -8.77
N LYS A 289 8.86 -15.09 -8.82
CA LYS A 289 8.00 -15.59 -9.89
C LYS A 289 8.50 -15.01 -11.21
N LYS A 290 8.43 -15.84 -12.25
CA LYS A 290 8.81 -15.53 -13.63
C LYS A 290 8.32 -14.13 -14.01
N ALA A 291 9.14 -13.39 -14.77
CA ALA A 291 8.78 -12.07 -15.29
C ALA A 291 7.34 -12.10 -15.85
N PRO A 292 6.51 -11.08 -15.57
CA PRO A 292 5.15 -11.04 -16.07
C PRO A 292 5.14 -11.19 -17.59
N VAL A 293 4.10 -11.85 -18.11
CA VAL A 293 3.86 -11.87 -19.53
C VAL A 293 3.61 -10.43 -19.98
N GLN A 294 4.49 -9.92 -20.83
CA GLN A 294 4.36 -8.60 -21.43
C GLN A 294 2.95 -8.47 -22.03
N ASN A 295 2.25 -7.37 -21.74
CA ASN A 295 0.88 -7.18 -22.19
C ASN A 295 0.83 -7.30 -23.72
N GLU A 296 0.05 -8.26 -24.25
CA GLU A 296 0.01 -8.62 -25.69
C GLU A 296 -0.30 -7.44 -26.63
N PHE A 297 -0.82 -6.33 -26.08
CA PHE A 297 -1.19 -5.13 -26.82
C PHE A 297 -0.16 -3.99 -26.74
N SER A 298 0.81 -4.08 -25.83
CA SER A 298 1.90 -3.13 -25.72
C SER A 298 2.86 -3.33 -26.89
N GLY A 299 3.38 -2.23 -27.45
CA GLY A 299 4.36 -2.32 -28.52
C GLY A 299 5.72 -2.82 -27.99
N PRO A 300 6.56 -3.43 -28.85
CA PRO A 300 7.79 -4.11 -28.43
C PRO A 300 8.85 -3.17 -27.81
N GLY A 301 8.72 -1.85 -27.99
CA GLY A 301 9.63 -0.86 -27.40
C GLY A 301 9.08 -0.11 -26.19
N TYR A 302 7.87 -0.43 -25.73
CA TYR A 302 7.28 0.25 -24.57
C TYR A 302 7.95 -0.24 -23.28
N ARG A 303 8.50 0.69 -22.49
CA ARG A 303 9.17 0.37 -21.22
C ARG A 303 8.53 1.14 -20.07
N VAL A 304 8.23 0.45 -18.96
CA VAL A 304 7.64 1.07 -17.77
C VAL A 304 8.01 0.26 -16.52
N ILE A 305 8.04 0.91 -15.37
CA ILE A 305 7.89 0.22 -14.08
C ILE A 305 6.42 0.32 -13.70
N ASN A 306 5.74 -0.81 -13.63
CA ASN A 306 4.34 -0.89 -13.24
C ASN A 306 4.22 -1.83 -12.06
N PHE A 307 3.45 -1.48 -11.04
CA PHE A 307 3.03 -2.43 -10.00
C PHE A 307 1.62 -2.10 -9.51
N VAL A 308 0.93 -3.13 -9.05
CA VAL A 308 -0.42 -3.00 -8.48
C VAL A 308 -0.33 -3.29 -6.98
N ALA A 309 -0.98 -2.47 -6.18
CA ALA A 309 -1.05 -2.66 -4.74
C ALA A 309 -2.44 -2.32 -4.19
N ASP A 310 -2.82 -3.01 -3.13
CA ASP A 310 -3.98 -2.66 -2.32
C ASP A 310 -3.58 -1.58 -1.31
N LEU A 311 -3.96 -0.32 -1.55
CA LEU A 311 -3.63 0.74 -0.60
C LEU A 311 -4.56 0.68 0.61
N PRO A 312 -4.00 0.66 1.84
CA PRO A 312 -4.80 0.87 3.03
C PRO A 312 -5.29 2.31 3.07
N VAL A 313 -6.55 2.49 3.44
CA VAL A 313 -7.20 3.78 3.64
C VAL A 313 -7.95 3.73 4.96
N ARG A 314 -7.70 4.72 5.81
CA ARG A 314 -8.38 4.85 7.09
C ARG A 314 -9.71 5.58 6.94
N ILE A 315 -10.79 4.98 7.44
CA ILE A 315 -12.17 5.44 7.21
C ILE A 315 -12.78 6.12 8.43
N ASP A 316 -12.37 5.76 9.65
CA ASP A 316 -12.79 6.37 10.91
C ASP A 316 -12.69 7.90 10.89
N LYS A 317 -11.53 8.43 10.50
CA LYS A 317 -11.26 9.87 10.41
C LYS A 317 -12.13 10.56 9.37
N PHE A 318 -12.41 9.89 8.26
CA PHE A 318 -13.24 10.46 7.19
C PHE A 318 -14.72 10.49 7.57
N LEU A 319 -15.21 9.46 8.25
CA LEU A 319 -16.58 9.39 8.74
C LEU A 319 -16.81 10.24 10.00
N CYS A 320 -15.76 10.90 10.52
CA CYS A 320 -15.78 11.63 11.79
C CYS A 320 -16.29 10.74 12.95
N ARG A 321 -15.94 9.46 12.92
CA ARG A 321 -16.32 8.47 13.94
C ARG A 321 -15.16 8.21 14.88
N THR A 322 -15.48 7.85 16.11
CA THR A 322 -14.48 7.42 17.08
C THR A 322 -13.97 6.03 16.70
N PRO A 323 -12.71 5.68 17.02
CA PRO A 323 -12.20 4.32 16.82
C PRO A 323 -13.04 3.23 17.49
N ASP A 324 -13.67 3.54 18.63
CA ASP A 324 -14.53 2.62 19.39
C ASP A 324 -15.98 2.51 18.83
N ASP A 325 -16.25 3.08 17.65
CA ASP A 325 -17.55 2.95 17.01
C ASP A 325 -17.86 1.47 16.70
N PRO A 326 -19.08 0.97 16.99
CA PRO A 326 -19.46 -0.42 16.72
C PRO A 326 -19.22 -0.88 15.28
N LEU A 327 -19.21 0.05 14.31
CA LEU A 327 -18.88 -0.24 12.92
C LEU A 327 -17.47 -0.84 12.74
N PHE A 328 -16.52 -0.47 13.62
CA PHE A 328 -15.11 -0.85 13.53
C PHE A 328 -14.70 -1.93 14.53
N ALA A 329 -15.59 -2.33 15.44
CA ALA A 329 -15.27 -3.26 16.53
C ALA A 329 -14.74 -4.62 16.02
N GLU A 330 -15.34 -5.18 14.97
CA GLU A 330 -14.94 -6.48 14.42
C GLU A 330 -13.77 -6.37 13.41
N ASN A 331 -13.89 -5.39 12.50
CA ASN A 331 -13.07 -5.35 11.29
C ASN A 331 -11.96 -4.28 11.33
N GLY A 332 -11.92 -3.44 12.36
CA GLY A 332 -11.08 -2.26 12.42
C GLY A 332 -11.60 -1.13 11.52
N ALA A 333 -10.77 -0.12 11.28
CA ALA A 333 -11.15 1.10 10.56
C ALA A 333 -10.43 1.30 9.21
N ILE A 334 -9.74 0.26 8.73
CA ILE A 334 -8.88 0.34 7.53
C ILE A 334 -9.49 -0.53 6.43
N VAL A 335 -9.61 0.03 5.23
CA VAL A 335 -10.02 -0.68 4.02
C VAL A 335 -8.91 -0.67 2.98
N PHE A 336 -9.02 -1.53 1.97
CA PHE A 336 -8.01 -1.69 0.93
C PHE A 336 -8.57 -1.35 -0.44
N VAL A 337 -7.85 -0.51 -1.19
CA VAL A 337 -8.27 -0.08 -2.53
C VAL A 337 -7.19 -0.39 -3.56
N LEU A 338 -7.56 -1.24 -4.52
CA LEU A 338 -6.68 -1.66 -5.59
C LEU A 338 -6.26 -0.48 -6.46
N THR A 339 -4.95 -0.30 -6.62
CA THR A 339 -4.37 0.85 -7.31
C THR A 339 -3.14 0.44 -8.11
N GLU A 340 -3.04 1.00 -9.32
CA GLU A 340 -1.92 0.78 -10.24
C GLU A 340 -0.95 1.98 -10.20
N PHE A 341 0.33 1.72 -9.99
CA PHE A 341 1.39 2.73 -10.07
C PHE A 341 2.27 2.47 -11.29
N GLN A 342 2.52 3.54 -12.04
CA GLN A 342 3.42 3.56 -13.17
C GLN A 342 4.52 4.59 -12.93
N ILE A 343 5.77 4.17 -13.02
CA ILE A 343 6.93 5.02 -12.83
C ILE A 343 7.84 4.86 -14.03
N VAL A 344 8.30 6.00 -14.56
CA VAL A 344 9.20 6.07 -15.71
C VAL A 344 10.07 7.32 -15.58
N ASP A 345 11.23 7.38 -16.23
CA ASP A 345 12.00 8.62 -16.36
C ASP A 345 11.55 9.43 -17.59
N ALA A 346 11.87 10.72 -17.60
CA ALA A 346 11.49 11.63 -18.68
C ALA A 346 11.94 11.15 -20.07
N ARG A 347 13.17 10.63 -20.21
CA ARG A 347 13.69 10.15 -21.51
C ARG A 347 12.90 8.94 -21.99
N THR A 348 12.60 8.00 -21.11
CA THR A 348 11.79 6.82 -21.48
C THR A 348 10.33 7.20 -21.74
N ALA A 349 9.79 8.18 -21.02
CA ALA A 349 8.44 8.69 -21.26
C ALA A 349 8.31 9.30 -22.67
N ASP A 350 9.25 10.17 -23.05
CA ASP A 350 9.30 10.77 -24.39
C ASP A 350 9.39 9.68 -25.48
N GLN A 351 10.22 8.65 -25.26
CA GLN A 351 10.37 7.52 -26.18
C GLN A 351 9.08 6.70 -26.31
N ASN A 352 8.37 6.45 -25.20
CA ASN A 352 7.10 5.73 -25.20
C ASN A 352 6.01 6.48 -25.96
N GLU A 353 6.05 7.81 -25.94
CA GLU A 353 5.07 8.69 -26.58
C GLU A 353 5.39 8.93 -28.07
N SER A 354 6.66 8.82 -28.45
CA SER A 354 7.11 8.88 -29.85
C SER A 354 6.97 7.52 -30.58
N GLY A 355 6.19 7.45 -31.67
CA GLY A 355 6.20 6.33 -32.62
C GLY A 355 5.08 5.28 -32.50
N GLU A 356 5.39 4.00 -32.79
CA GLU A 356 4.44 2.86 -32.83
C GLU A 356 3.89 2.38 -31.48
N ASN A 357 4.48 2.87 -30.39
CA ASN A 357 4.14 2.53 -29.01
C ASN A 357 3.09 3.47 -28.39
N SER A 358 2.58 4.45 -29.15
CA SER A 358 1.67 5.46 -28.63
C SER A 358 0.35 4.90 -28.09
N HIS A 359 -0.21 5.59 -27.09
CA HIS A 359 -1.44 5.20 -26.41
C HIS A 359 -2.65 5.12 -27.35
N GLU A 360 -2.69 5.95 -28.39
CA GLU A 360 -3.74 5.92 -29.42
C GLU A 360 -3.71 4.63 -30.23
N ARG A 361 -2.52 4.19 -30.66
CA ARG A 361 -2.36 2.93 -31.40
C ARG A 361 -2.66 1.72 -30.53
N TYR A 362 -2.36 1.78 -29.23
CA TYR A 362 -2.77 0.76 -28.25
C TYR A 362 -4.29 0.60 -28.21
N LYS A 363 -5.04 1.71 -28.08
CA LYS A 363 -6.52 1.68 -28.10
C LYS A 363 -7.08 1.15 -29.43
N GLN A 364 -6.46 1.50 -30.55
CA GLN A 364 -6.83 0.96 -31.86
C GLN A 364 -6.65 -0.57 -31.93
N ARG A 365 -5.52 -1.10 -31.47
CA ARG A 365 -5.28 -2.56 -31.41
C ARG A 365 -6.32 -3.29 -30.56
N GLN A 366 -6.70 -2.73 -29.41
CA GLN A 366 -7.77 -3.30 -28.57
C GLN A 366 -9.13 -3.27 -29.27
N SER A 367 -9.51 -2.13 -29.86
CA SER A 367 -10.80 -1.98 -30.55
C SER A 367 -10.94 -2.97 -31.72
N VAL A 368 -9.87 -3.18 -32.51
CA VAL A 368 -9.85 -4.16 -33.60
C VAL A 368 -10.09 -5.58 -33.09
N ARG A 369 -9.44 -5.98 -31.99
CA ARG A 369 -9.62 -7.31 -31.39
C ARG A 369 -11.03 -7.50 -30.80
N VAL A 370 -11.59 -6.48 -30.16
CA VAL A 370 -12.97 -6.52 -29.65
C VAL A 370 -13.96 -6.69 -30.80
N LYS A 371 -13.83 -5.91 -31.87
CA LYS A 371 -14.66 -6.05 -33.09
C LYS A 371 -14.55 -7.46 -33.67
N ALA A 372 -13.33 -7.99 -33.81
CA ALA A 372 -13.12 -9.34 -34.34
C ALA A 372 -13.81 -10.43 -33.49
N ARG A 373 -13.79 -10.31 -32.15
CA ARG A 373 -14.46 -11.26 -31.25
C ARG A 373 -15.99 -11.14 -31.30
N LEU A 374 -16.53 -9.93 -31.35
CA LEU A 374 -17.98 -9.70 -31.42
C LEU A 374 -18.57 -10.16 -32.76
N MET A 375 -17.81 -10.02 -33.86
CA MET A 375 -18.26 -10.37 -35.22
C MET A 375 -18.11 -11.87 -35.56
N HIS A 376 -17.60 -12.71 -34.64
CA HIS A 376 -17.33 -14.13 -34.94
C HIS A 376 -18.61 -14.94 -35.22
N GLY A 377 -19.75 -14.59 -34.61
CA GLY A 377 -21.05 -15.25 -34.86
C GLY A 377 -21.78 -14.79 -36.11
N LEU A 378 -21.36 -13.69 -36.75
CA LEU A 378 -21.97 -13.17 -37.99
C LEU A 378 -21.39 -13.83 -39.25
N LYS A 379 -20.36 -14.67 -39.11
CA LYS A 379 -19.69 -15.34 -40.23
C LYS A 379 -20.20 -16.75 -40.52
N GLU A 380 -21.09 -17.30 -39.69
CA GLU A 380 -21.62 -18.67 -39.86
C GLU A 380 -22.97 -18.71 -40.62
N ASP A 381 -23.61 -17.57 -40.87
CA ASP A 381 -24.89 -17.47 -41.60
C ASP A 381 -24.75 -16.81 -43.00
N GLY A 382 -23.59 -16.92 -43.64
CA GLY A 382 -23.28 -16.34 -44.96
C GLY A 382 -23.07 -17.37 -46.06
#